data_AF-A0A7C3F1P5-F1
#
_entry.id   AF-A0A7C3F1P5-F1
#
_cell.length_a   1.000
_cell.length_b   1.000
_cell.length_c   1.000
_cell.angle_alpha   90.00
_cell.angle_beta   90.00
_cell.angle_gamma   90.00
#
_symmetry.space_group_name_H-M   'P 1'
#
loop_
_entity.id
_entity.type
_entity.pdbx_description
1 polymer ?
#
loop_
_entity_poly.entity_id
_entity_poly.type
_entity_poly.pdbx_seq_one_letter_code
_entity_poly.pdbx_strand_id
1 'polypeptide(L)'
;MTLLRRFGFLWIAPIVLALMATSAQARSSSSRNNRDGRNTGPYRLIEGDTDSQKEREERRKKEEEQRKQQEEARKKQEEARKEAAAKKAEAAKEAAKPKPTAKPTVAAKPKPAAAGTKSGTGAKTDEAREAEASKLREQANKDFEKGDEEGLLAGAKALRQLVAEYDGTAAAQSAQQQLDLLLADAQLGPMILLAEAQEEFDAMRYRRARNKFQALAQRFPNSEQGATARARLAEIEQNDLLKKSVYTDEELEDARLWYLAGNIHLENGRKGEAASAYRRVVEEYPGCRYAVLAEERLPSTLGT
;
A
#
# COMPACT_ATOMS: atom_id res chain seq x y z
N MET A 1 -52.40 -41.38 -2.51
CA MET A 1 -51.38 -41.79 -3.51
C MET A 1 -50.10 -41.05 -3.20
N THR A 2 -49.16 -41.79 -2.64
CA THR A 2 -47.82 -41.41 -2.20
C THR A 2 -46.88 -41.31 -3.40
N LEU A 3 -46.25 -40.17 -3.63
CA LEU A 3 -45.09 -40.06 -4.53
C LEU A 3 -43.90 -39.45 -3.79
N LEU A 4 -42.94 -40.36 -3.59
CA LEU A 4 -41.65 -40.25 -2.95
C LEU A 4 -40.58 -39.70 -3.91
N ARG A 5 -39.56 -39.06 -3.33
CA ARG A 5 -38.15 -38.97 -3.78
C ARG A 5 -37.90 -38.07 -5.01
N ARG A 6 -36.88 -37.20 -5.02
CA ARG A 6 -35.46 -37.52 -4.77
C ARG A 6 -34.69 -36.33 -4.19
N PHE A 7 -34.04 -36.58 -3.05
CA PHE A 7 -32.94 -35.79 -2.50
C PHE A 7 -31.69 -36.01 -3.35
N GLY A 8 -31.12 -34.95 -3.91
CA GLY A 8 -29.76 -34.94 -4.46
C GLY A 8 -28.77 -34.70 -3.32
N PHE A 9 -28.16 -35.77 -2.83
CA PHE A 9 -26.98 -35.74 -1.97
C PHE A 9 -25.78 -35.23 -2.81
N LEU A 10 -25.29 -34.02 -2.52
CA LEU A 10 -23.99 -33.57 -3.02
C LEU A 10 -22.91 -34.04 -2.03
N TRP A 11 -22.02 -34.89 -2.51
CA TRP A 11 -20.90 -35.43 -1.75
C TRP A 11 -19.90 -34.33 -1.35
N ILE A 12 -19.68 -34.18 -0.05
CA ILE A 12 -18.55 -33.48 0.53
C ILE A 12 -17.37 -34.45 0.49
N ALA A 13 -16.32 -34.13 -0.28
CA ALA A 13 -15.05 -34.84 -0.21
C ALA A 13 -14.18 -34.20 0.89
N PRO A 14 -13.66 -34.96 1.87
CA PRO A 14 -12.70 -34.47 2.85
C PRO A 14 -11.28 -34.58 2.26
N ILE A 15 -10.60 -33.45 2.05
CA ILE A 15 -9.15 -33.48 1.78
C ILE A 15 -8.40 -33.22 3.09
N VAL A 16 -7.87 -34.36 3.54
CA VAL A 16 -6.83 -34.68 4.51
C VAL A 16 -5.89 -33.53 4.92
N LEU A 17 -5.83 -33.38 6.24
CA LEU A 17 -4.87 -32.68 7.08
C LEU A 17 -3.58 -33.52 7.25
N ALA A 18 -2.40 -32.96 6.94
CA ALA A 18 -1.05 -33.36 7.38
C ALA A 18 -0.06 -32.34 6.76
N LEU A 19 0.94 -31.74 7.39
CA LEU A 19 1.76 -32.09 8.55
C LEU A 19 2.35 -30.78 9.13
N MET A 20 2.41 -30.68 10.46
CA MET A 20 3.17 -29.68 11.20
C MET A 20 4.69 -29.93 11.08
N ALA A 21 5.50 -28.88 10.99
CA ALA A 21 6.88 -28.89 11.47
C ALA A 21 7.34 -27.47 11.87
N THR A 22 7.24 -27.24 13.18
CA THR A 22 8.14 -26.46 14.05
C THR A 22 9.42 -25.88 13.44
N SER A 23 9.60 -24.57 13.60
CA SER A 23 10.88 -24.00 14.00
C SER A 23 10.66 -22.79 14.94
N ALA A 24 10.68 -23.12 16.23
CA ALA A 24 10.87 -22.16 17.31
C ALA A 24 12.36 -21.84 17.49
N GLN A 25 12.62 -20.68 18.09
CA GLN A 25 13.84 -20.29 18.82
C GLN A 25 15.17 -20.12 18.03
N ALA A 26 15.55 -18.87 17.81
CA ALA A 26 16.91 -18.39 18.14
C ALA A 26 16.90 -16.87 18.39
N ARG A 27 16.40 -16.47 19.57
CA ARG A 27 16.87 -15.24 20.22
C ARG A 27 18.26 -15.55 20.78
N SER A 28 19.29 -14.99 20.17
CA SER A 28 20.64 -14.94 20.73
C SER A 28 21.02 -13.49 20.94
N SER A 29 21.08 -13.13 22.22
CA SER A 29 21.68 -11.92 22.77
C SER A 29 23.21 -12.02 22.75
N SER A 30 23.89 -11.02 22.19
CA SER A 30 25.26 -10.54 22.48
C SER A 30 25.73 -9.78 21.23
N SER A 31 26.52 -8.72 21.24
CA SER A 31 27.30 -8.10 22.28
C SER A 31 27.48 -6.62 21.92
N ARG A 32 27.41 -5.79 22.96
CA ARG A 32 28.05 -4.49 23.01
C ARG A 32 29.55 -4.61 22.71
N ASN A 33 30.11 -3.52 22.20
CA ASN A 33 31.53 -3.15 22.23
C ASN A 33 32.47 -3.96 21.34
N ASN A 34 32.97 -3.31 20.27
CA ASN A 34 34.41 -3.13 20.10
C ASN A 34 34.70 -1.93 19.21
N ARG A 35 34.88 -0.80 19.90
CA ARG A 35 35.68 0.34 19.48
C ARG A 35 37.12 -0.02 19.84
N ASP A 36 38.04 0.25 18.91
CA ASP A 36 39.49 0.25 19.05
C ASP A 36 40.20 -1.11 19.10
N GLY A 37 41.22 -1.26 18.24
CA GLY A 37 42.24 -2.29 18.43
C GLY A 37 42.80 -2.86 17.13
N ARG A 38 43.83 -2.20 16.60
CA ARG A 38 44.75 -2.76 15.58
C ARG A 38 45.22 -4.14 16.02
N ASN A 39 45.06 -5.15 15.18
CA ASN A 39 45.83 -6.38 15.32
C ASN A 39 46.12 -7.00 13.94
N THR A 40 47.26 -6.58 13.37
CA THR A 40 47.97 -7.26 12.30
C THR A 40 48.67 -8.50 12.86
N GLY A 41 48.04 -9.66 12.72
CA GLY A 41 48.65 -10.97 12.98
C GLY A 41 48.90 -11.73 11.66
N PRO A 42 50.03 -12.44 11.50
CA PRO A 42 50.40 -13.08 10.25
C PRO A 42 49.70 -14.43 10.06
N TYR A 43 49.31 -14.67 8.80
CA TYR A 43 49.07 -15.96 8.13
C TYR A 43 48.74 -17.17 9.02
N ARG A 44 47.44 -17.39 9.26
CA ARG A 44 46.90 -18.75 9.35
C ARG A 44 46.60 -19.22 7.93
N LEU A 45 47.45 -20.08 7.38
CA LEU A 45 47.06 -20.94 6.26
C LEU A 45 45.89 -21.80 6.72
N ILE A 46 44.72 -21.54 6.13
CA ILE A 46 43.52 -22.33 6.33
C ILE A 46 43.68 -23.59 5.48
N GLU A 47 44.20 -24.65 6.11
CA GLU A 47 43.96 -26.02 5.67
C GLU A 47 42.53 -26.38 6.07
N GLY A 48 41.64 -26.51 5.09
CA GLY A 48 40.28 -27.00 5.32
C GLY A 48 39.25 -26.32 4.43
N ASP A 49 39.25 -26.64 3.13
CA ASP A 49 38.21 -26.14 2.22
C ASP A 49 37.85 -27.15 1.10
N THR A 50 37.97 -28.45 1.38
CA THR A 50 37.48 -29.49 0.46
C THR A 50 35.97 -29.70 0.58
N ASP A 51 35.40 -29.54 1.77
CA ASP A 51 33.95 -29.65 1.99
C ASP A 51 33.18 -28.50 1.32
N SER A 52 33.80 -27.33 1.19
CA SER A 52 33.17 -26.17 0.53
C SER A 52 33.11 -26.27 -1.00
N GLN A 53 33.96 -27.09 -1.63
CA GLN A 53 33.90 -27.31 -3.08
C GLN A 53 32.71 -28.19 -3.48
N LYS A 54 32.44 -29.25 -2.71
CA LYS A 54 31.31 -30.16 -2.99
C LYS A 54 29.96 -29.46 -2.83
N GLU A 55 29.80 -28.64 -1.79
CA GLU A 55 28.58 -27.83 -1.62
C GLU A 55 28.39 -26.79 -2.74
N ARG A 56 29.48 -26.19 -3.24
CA ARG A 56 29.41 -25.25 -4.38
C ARG A 56 28.99 -25.94 -5.67
N GLU A 57 29.46 -27.16 -5.92
CA GLU A 57 29.02 -27.93 -7.09
C GLU A 57 27.55 -28.36 -7.01
N GLU A 58 27.08 -28.79 -5.84
CA GLU A 58 25.66 -29.11 -5.65
C GLU A 58 24.76 -27.90 -5.82
N ARG A 59 25.16 -26.73 -5.31
CA ARG A 59 24.44 -25.47 -5.53
C ARG A 59 24.38 -25.10 -7.01
N ARG A 60 25.49 -25.22 -7.74
CA ARG A 60 25.52 -24.96 -9.19
C ARG A 60 24.58 -25.88 -9.97
N LYS A 61 24.54 -27.18 -9.64
CA LYS A 61 23.63 -28.14 -10.27
C LYS A 61 22.16 -27.78 -10.00
N LYS A 62 21.83 -27.42 -8.75
CA LYS A 62 20.46 -26.98 -8.38
C LYS A 62 20.06 -25.69 -9.09
N GLU A 63 20.97 -24.71 -9.19
CA GLU A 63 20.72 -23.45 -9.92
C GLU A 63 20.53 -23.69 -11.42
N GLU A 64 21.30 -24.59 -12.04
CA GLU A 64 21.15 -24.93 -13.46
C GLU A 64 19.82 -25.64 -13.73
N GLU A 65 19.40 -26.55 -12.85
CA GLU A 65 18.11 -27.23 -12.94
C GLU A 65 16.94 -26.25 -12.79
N GLN A 66 17.02 -25.32 -11.83
CA GLN A 66 16.03 -24.24 -11.69
C GLN A 66 15.96 -23.35 -12.92
N ARG A 67 17.11 -23.01 -13.54
CA ARG A 67 17.14 -22.23 -14.79
C ARG A 67 16.45 -22.97 -15.94
N LYS A 68 16.69 -24.27 -16.08
CA LYS A 68 16.02 -25.09 -17.11
C LYS A 68 14.50 -25.14 -16.90
N GLN A 69 14.05 -25.32 -15.66
CA GLN A 69 12.63 -25.31 -15.32
C GLN A 69 11.98 -23.94 -15.59
N GLN A 70 12.65 -22.83 -15.25
CA GLN A 70 12.18 -21.48 -15.56
C GLN A 70 12.11 -21.22 -17.06
N GLU A 71 13.09 -21.68 -17.84
CA GLU A 71 13.10 -21.51 -19.29
C GLU A 71 11.95 -22.30 -19.95
N GLU A 72 11.69 -23.53 -19.50
CA GLU A 72 10.57 -24.33 -19.98
C GLU A 72 9.21 -23.69 -19.64
N ALA A 73 9.06 -23.18 -18.43
CA ALA A 73 7.85 -22.45 -18.03
C ALA A 73 7.62 -21.19 -18.89
N ARG A 74 8.70 -20.46 -19.22
CA ARG A 74 8.64 -19.28 -20.09
C ARG A 74 8.23 -19.65 -21.52
N LYS A 75 8.75 -20.75 -22.07
CA LYS A 75 8.33 -21.26 -23.39
C LYS A 75 6.85 -21.64 -23.42
N LYS A 76 6.36 -22.36 -22.41
CA LYS A 76 4.92 -22.70 -22.29
C LYS A 76 4.04 -21.45 -22.19
N GLN A 77 4.49 -20.44 -21.44
CA GLN A 77 3.74 -19.18 -21.32
C GLN A 77 3.72 -18.39 -22.64
N GLU A 78 4.81 -18.42 -23.42
CA GLU A 78 4.87 -17.77 -24.73
C GLU A 78 3.95 -18.46 -25.75
N GLU A 79 3.91 -19.80 -25.77
CA GLU A 79 2.97 -20.57 -26.60
C GLU A 79 1.52 -20.26 -26.25
N ALA A 80 1.17 -20.25 -24.95
CA ALA A 80 -0.17 -19.88 -24.49
C ALA A 80 -0.58 -18.45 -24.91
N ARG A 81 0.38 -17.50 -24.88
CA ARG A 81 0.14 -16.13 -25.37
C ARG A 81 -0.10 -16.09 -26.88
N LYS A 82 0.64 -16.88 -27.66
CA LYS A 82 0.45 -16.96 -29.13
C LYS A 82 -0.93 -17.56 -29.46
N GLU A 83 -1.35 -18.61 -28.75
CA GLU A 83 -2.70 -19.18 -28.92
C GLU A 83 -3.80 -18.19 -28.53
N ALA A 84 -3.67 -17.47 -27.42
CA ALA A 84 -4.63 -16.46 -27.00
C ALA A 84 -4.74 -15.30 -28.01
N ALA A 85 -3.60 -14.85 -28.56
CA ALA A 85 -3.57 -13.82 -29.59
C ALA A 85 -4.24 -14.29 -30.89
N ALA A 86 -4.03 -15.54 -31.30
CA ALA A 86 -4.68 -16.11 -32.47
C ALA A 86 -6.21 -16.17 -32.30
N LYS A 87 -6.70 -16.63 -31.14
CA LYS A 87 -8.14 -16.66 -30.82
C LYS A 87 -8.76 -15.26 -30.81
N LYS A 88 -8.04 -14.26 -30.29
CA LYS A 88 -8.51 -12.86 -30.28
C LYS A 88 -8.57 -12.25 -31.68
N ALA A 89 -7.63 -12.59 -32.56
CA ALA A 89 -7.63 -12.15 -33.95
C ALA A 89 -8.78 -12.78 -34.76
N GLU A 90 -9.16 -14.01 -34.44
CA GLU A 90 -10.30 -14.69 -35.07
C GLU A 90 -11.64 -14.07 -34.63
N ALA A 91 -11.82 -13.81 -33.33
CA ALA A 91 -13.01 -13.14 -32.81
C ALA A 91 -13.19 -11.70 -33.36
N ALA A 92 -12.10 -10.98 -33.60
CA ALA A 92 -12.15 -9.64 -34.19
C ALA A 92 -12.64 -9.62 -35.65
N LYS A 93 -12.44 -10.72 -36.40
CA LYS A 93 -12.94 -10.84 -37.78
C LYS A 93 -14.45 -11.08 -37.84
N GLU A 94 -15.03 -11.68 -36.80
CA GLU A 94 -16.47 -11.96 -36.75
C GLU A 94 -17.31 -10.73 -36.33
N ALA A 95 -16.70 -9.78 -35.60
CA ALA A 95 -17.35 -8.54 -35.17
C ALA A 95 -17.44 -7.43 -36.25
N ALA A 96 -16.83 -7.62 -37.43
CA ALA A 96 -16.76 -6.62 -38.49
C ALA A 96 -17.98 -6.59 -39.45
N LYS A 97 -19.18 -7.02 -39.00
CA LYS A 97 -20.42 -6.81 -39.77
C LYS A 97 -20.95 -5.38 -39.54
N PRO A 98 -21.09 -4.55 -40.58
CA PRO A 98 -21.50 -3.15 -40.44
C PRO A 98 -22.95 -3.05 -39.96
N LYS A 99 -23.17 -2.39 -38.82
CA LYS A 99 -24.49 -2.06 -38.29
C LYS A 99 -25.01 -0.78 -38.99
N PRO A 100 -26.25 -0.74 -39.48
CA PRO A 100 -26.80 0.41 -40.19
C PRO A 100 -26.94 1.63 -39.26
N THR A 101 -26.53 2.77 -39.78
CA THR A 101 -26.49 4.09 -39.15
C THR A 101 -27.89 4.64 -38.88
N ALA A 102 -28.21 4.87 -37.61
CA ALA A 102 -29.38 5.67 -37.22
C ALA A 102 -28.94 7.13 -36.97
N LYS A 103 -29.65 8.06 -37.60
CA LYS A 103 -29.49 9.52 -37.46
C LYS A 103 -29.77 9.99 -36.03
N PRO A 104 -29.00 10.92 -35.45
CA PRO A 104 -29.38 11.61 -34.24
C PRO A 104 -30.16 12.90 -34.55
N THR A 105 -31.29 13.04 -33.86
CA THR A 105 -32.17 14.21 -33.85
C THR A 105 -31.67 15.25 -32.83
N VAL A 106 -31.87 16.52 -33.15
CA VAL A 106 -31.38 17.74 -32.48
C VAL A 106 -32.17 18.08 -31.20
N ALA A 107 -31.50 18.83 -30.31
CA ALA A 107 -31.98 19.65 -29.16
C ALA A 107 -31.66 19.02 -27.78
N ALA A 108 -31.12 19.71 -26.77
CA ALA A 108 -31.12 21.13 -26.47
C ALA A 108 -29.86 21.57 -25.66
N LYS A 109 -29.59 22.86 -25.71
CA LYS A 109 -28.45 23.61 -25.14
C LYS A 109 -28.71 23.95 -23.65
N PRO A 110 -27.69 23.84 -22.78
CA PRO A 110 -27.52 24.86 -21.74
C PRO A 110 -26.13 25.51 -21.76
N LYS A 111 -26.20 26.83 -21.70
CA LYS A 111 -25.23 27.87 -21.35
C LYS A 111 -23.98 27.42 -20.54
N PRO A 112 -22.74 27.67 -21.04
CA PRO A 112 -21.54 27.58 -20.22
C PRO A 112 -21.30 28.91 -19.50
N ALA A 113 -21.03 28.84 -18.19
CA ALA A 113 -20.55 29.96 -17.40
C ALA A 113 -19.01 29.93 -17.35
N ALA A 114 -18.43 31.04 -17.79
CA ALA A 114 -17.14 31.63 -17.44
C ALA A 114 -15.90 30.72 -17.33
N ALA A 115 -15.12 30.76 -18.40
CA ALA A 115 -13.73 30.33 -18.46
C ALA A 115 -12.82 31.19 -17.57
N GLY A 116 -12.02 30.52 -16.73
CA GLY A 116 -10.75 31.04 -16.27
C GLY A 116 -9.68 30.74 -17.32
N THR A 117 -9.19 31.77 -17.99
CA THR A 117 -8.05 31.71 -18.92
C THR A 117 -6.73 31.55 -18.16
N LYS A 118 -6.02 30.42 -18.35
CA LYS A 118 -4.55 30.32 -18.18
C LYS A 118 -3.88 29.35 -19.16
N SER A 119 -2.87 29.91 -19.86
CA SER A 119 -1.64 29.33 -20.44
C SER A 119 -1.68 28.15 -21.42
N GLY A 120 -1.49 28.47 -22.71
CA GLY A 120 -1.32 27.55 -23.84
C GLY A 120 0.02 26.82 -23.95
N THR A 121 0.72 26.57 -22.83
CA THR A 121 1.86 25.64 -22.76
C THR A 121 1.58 24.39 -21.91
N GLY A 122 0.43 24.33 -21.22
CA GLY A 122 0.01 23.16 -20.41
C GLY A 122 -0.82 22.10 -21.14
N ALA A 123 -1.46 22.42 -22.27
CA ALA A 123 -2.40 21.49 -22.92
C ALA A 123 -1.72 20.19 -23.41
N LYS A 124 -0.46 20.25 -23.88
CA LYS A 124 0.29 19.06 -24.28
C LYS A 124 0.74 18.21 -23.11
N THR A 125 0.95 18.80 -21.93
CA THR A 125 1.26 18.04 -20.72
C THR A 125 0.01 17.40 -20.14
N ASP A 126 -1.16 18.02 -20.33
CA ASP A 126 -2.43 17.49 -19.82
C ASP A 126 -2.87 16.22 -20.59
N GLU A 127 -2.76 16.20 -21.92
CA GLU A 127 -3.05 15.00 -22.72
C GLU A 127 -2.11 13.82 -22.39
N ALA A 128 -0.82 14.09 -22.21
CA ALA A 128 0.15 13.07 -21.82
C ALA A 128 -0.13 12.52 -20.41
N ARG A 129 -0.45 13.42 -19.47
CA ARG A 129 -0.82 13.08 -18.09
C ARG A 129 -2.11 12.27 -18.04
N GLU A 130 -3.12 12.62 -18.85
CA GLU A 130 -4.36 11.85 -18.98
C GLU A 130 -4.12 10.45 -19.58
N ALA A 131 -3.22 10.33 -20.57
CA ALA A 131 -2.85 9.05 -21.15
C ALA A 131 -2.12 8.12 -20.15
N GLU A 132 -1.26 8.67 -19.30
CA GLU A 132 -0.60 7.92 -18.22
C GLU A 132 -1.58 7.52 -17.12
N ALA A 133 -2.45 8.43 -16.69
CA ALA A 133 -3.53 8.13 -15.75
C ALA A 133 -4.44 7.02 -16.28
N SER A 134 -4.78 7.05 -17.57
CA SER A 134 -5.58 6.02 -18.23
C SER A 134 -4.92 4.63 -18.19
N LYS A 135 -3.59 4.56 -18.35
CA LYS A 135 -2.84 3.28 -18.23
C LYS A 135 -2.89 2.71 -16.82
N LEU A 136 -2.74 3.55 -15.78
CA LEU A 136 -2.87 3.10 -14.40
C LEU A 136 -4.30 2.62 -14.11
N ARG A 137 -5.31 3.26 -14.68
CA ARG A 137 -6.71 2.82 -14.56
C ARG A 137 -6.93 1.47 -15.21
N GLU A 138 -6.42 1.26 -16.42
CA GLU A 138 -6.47 -0.05 -17.08
C GLU A 138 -5.75 -1.13 -16.27
N GLN A 139 -4.63 -0.80 -15.63
CA GLN A 139 -3.94 -1.72 -14.73
C GLN A 139 -4.81 -2.07 -13.52
N ALA A 140 -5.43 -1.08 -12.87
CA ALA A 140 -6.37 -1.33 -11.77
C ALA A 140 -7.52 -2.26 -12.19
N ASN A 141 -8.09 -2.06 -13.37
CA ASN A 141 -9.14 -2.93 -13.91
C ASN A 141 -8.65 -4.36 -14.14
N LYS A 142 -7.44 -4.55 -14.68
CA LYS A 142 -6.84 -5.90 -14.85
C LYS A 142 -6.62 -6.59 -13.51
N ASP A 143 -6.26 -5.84 -12.47
CA ASP A 143 -6.11 -6.39 -11.13
C ASP A 143 -7.48 -6.79 -10.56
N PHE A 144 -8.53 -6.00 -10.75
CA PHE A 144 -9.89 -6.39 -10.36
C PHE A 144 -10.43 -7.61 -11.13
N GLU A 145 -10.07 -7.77 -12.42
CA GLU A 145 -10.48 -8.91 -13.24
C GLU A 145 -9.96 -10.26 -12.72
N LYS A 146 -8.91 -10.28 -11.88
CA LYS A 146 -8.44 -11.50 -11.23
C LYS A 146 -9.50 -12.11 -10.31
N GLY A 147 -10.37 -11.27 -9.72
CA GLY A 147 -11.51 -11.70 -8.90
C GLY A 147 -11.15 -12.30 -7.54
N ASP A 148 -9.88 -12.27 -7.15
CA ASP A 148 -9.38 -12.68 -5.85
C ASP A 148 -9.13 -11.47 -4.93
N GLU A 149 -8.88 -11.76 -3.65
CA GLU A 149 -8.60 -10.73 -2.65
C GLU A 149 -7.34 -9.92 -3.00
N GLU A 150 -6.30 -10.59 -3.51
CA GLU A 150 -5.06 -9.93 -3.93
C GLU A 150 -5.32 -8.93 -5.08
N GLY A 151 -6.10 -9.34 -6.09
CA GLY A 151 -6.52 -8.48 -7.19
C GLY A 151 -7.35 -7.28 -6.75
N LEU A 152 -8.26 -7.47 -5.79
CA LEU A 152 -9.03 -6.38 -5.18
C LEU A 152 -8.11 -5.36 -4.51
N LEU A 153 -7.16 -5.81 -3.68
CA LEU A 153 -6.25 -4.93 -2.95
C LEU A 153 -5.27 -4.22 -3.88
N ALA A 154 -4.73 -4.93 -4.88
CA ALA A 154 -3.86 -4.36 -5.90
C ALA A 154 -4.60 -3.31 -6.75
N GLY A 155 -5.81 -3.62 -7.20
CA GLY A 155 -6.66 -2.70 -7.95
C GLY A 155 -7.00 -1.45 -7.15
N ALA A 156 -7.41 -1.59 -5.88
CA ALA A 156 -7.69 -0.47 -4.99
C ALA A 156 -6.45 0.40 -4.75
N LYS A 157 -5.26 -0.21 -4.57
CA LYS A 157 -3.99 0.50 -4.44
C LYS A 157 -3.65 1.30 -5.71
N ALA A 158 -3.83 0.72 -6.89
CA ALA A 158 -3.62 1.41 -8.16
C ALA A 158 -4.58 2.59 -8.35
N LEU A 159 -5.86 2.46 -7.97
CA LEU A 159 -6.80 3.58 -8.00
C LEU A 159 -6.36 4.72 -7.07
N ARG A 160 -5.89 4.43 -5.85
CA ARG A 160 -5.38 5.46 -4.92
C ARG A 160 -4.15 6.18 -5.49
N GLN A 161 -3.20 5.42 -6.05
CA GLN A 161 -2.01 5.98 -6.67
C GLN A 161 -2.40 6.92 -7.81
N LEU A 162 -3.36 6.50 -8.64
CA LEU A 162 -3.87 7.30 -9.73
C LEU A 162 -4.48 8.61 -9.23
N VAL A 163 -5.31 8.59 -8.18
CA VAL A 163 -5.87 9.82 -7.58
C VAL A 163 -4.76 10.73 -7.04
N ALA A 164 -3.77 10.18 -6.35
CA ALA A 164 -2.71 10.96 -5.72
C ALA A 164 -1.77 11.62 -6.74
N GLU A 165 -1.35 10.91 -7.78
CA GLU A 165 -0.38 11.40 -8.77
C GLU A 165 -1.05 12.22 -9.89
N TYR A 166 -2.29 11.87 -10.26
CA TYR A 166 -2.99 12.41 -11.43
C TYR A 166 -4.22 13.24 -11.06
N ASP A 167 -4.23 13.88 -9.88
CA ASP A 167 -5.33 14.75 -9.47
C ASP A 167 -5.65 15.82 -10.55
N GLY A 168 -6.96 16.07 -10.72
CA GLY A 168 -7.53 16.93 -11.75
C GLY A 168 -7.79 16.26 -13.11
N THR A 169 -7.27 15.06 -13.37
CA THR A 169 -7.57 14.30 -14.61
C THR A 169 -8.96 13.66 -14.57
N ALA A 170 -9.54 13.40 -15.74
CA ALA A 170 -10.84 12.71 -15.81
C ALA A 170 -10.72 11.26 -15.30
N ALA A 171 -9.61 10.60 -15.60
CA ALA A 171 -9.25 9.29 -15.05
C ALA A 171 -9.21 9.29 -13.51
N ALA A 172 -8.60 10.31 -12.88
CA ALA A 172 -8.55 10.44 -11.42
C ALA A 172 -9.91 10.66 -10.79
N GLN A 173 -10.74 11.53 -11.35
CA GLN A 173 -12.10 11.74 -10.86
C GLN A 173 -12.92 10.45 -10.91
N SER A 174 -12.83 9.70 -12.01
CA SER A 174 -13.54 8.45 -12.14
C SER A 174 -12.94 7.35 -11.25
N ALA A 175 -11.62 7.36 -10.99
CA ALA A 175 -10.98 6.43 -10.06
C ALA A 175 -11.43 6.71 -8.62
N GLN A 176 -11.54 7.99 -8.25
CA GLN A 176 -12.08 8.39 -6.94
C GLN A 176 -13.51 7.89 -6.75
N GLN A 177 -14.40 8.07 -7.75
CA GLN A 177 -15.77 7.54 -7.68
C GLN A 177 -15.81 6.03 -7.50
N GLN A 178 -14.96 5.29 -8.22
CA GLN A 178 -14.88 3.83 -8.09
C GLN A 178 -14.36 3.42 -6.71
N LEU A 179 -13.35 4.12 -6.19
CA LEU A 179 -12.82 3.89 -4.86
C LEU A 179 -13.87 4.20 -3.78
N ASP A 180 -14.63 5.27 -3.92
CA ASP A 180 -15.72 5.63 -3.01
C ASP A 180 -16.81 4.55 -2.98
N LEU A 181 -17.16 3.97 -4.14
CA LEU A 181 -18.09 2.85 -4.23
C LEU A 181 -17.53 1.60 -3.52
N LEU A 182 -16.27 1.25 -3.75
CA LEU A 182 -15.62 0.12 -3.09
C LEU A 182 -15.54 0.30 -1.57
N LEU A 183 -15.26 1.53 -1.10
CA LEU A 183 -15.20 1.86 0.32
C LEU A 183 -16.58 1.97 0.98
N ALA A 184 -17.63 2.23 0.21
CA ALA A 184 -19.01 2.23 0.69
C ALA A 184 -19.57 0.81 0.85
N ASP A 185 -19.03 -0.16 0.11
CA ASP A 185 -19.45 -1.56 0.22
C ASP A 185 -19.14 -2.14 1.60
N ALA A 186 -20.11 -2.86 2.18
CA ALA A 186 -20.01 -3.38 3.54
C ALA A 186 -19.04 -4.57 3.69
N GLN A 187 -18.73 -5.27 2.60
CA GLN A 187 -17.81 -6.40 2.58
C GLN A 187 -16.42 -5.95 2.14
N LEU A 188 -16.32 -5.20 1.05
CA LEU A 188 -15.05 -4.80 0.46
C LEU A 188 -14.39 -3.63 1.21
N GLY A 189 -15.19 -2.65 1.66
CA GLY A 189 -14.70 -1.45 2.33
C GLY A 189 -13.84 -1.75 3.56
N PRO A 190 -14.30 -2.57 4.53
CA PRO A 190 -13.50 -2.94 5.69
C PRO A 190 -12.19 -3.65 5.33
N MET A 191 -12.21 -4.53 4.33
CA MET A 191 -11.01 -5.26 3.86
C MET A 191 -9.97 -4.29 3.29
N ILE A 192 -10.40 -3.41 2.38
CA ILE A 192 -9.55 -2.43 1.72
C ILE A 192 -8.93 -1.44 2.73
N LEU A 193 -9.71 -0.99 3.72
CA LEU A 193 -9.23 -0.11 4.78
C LEU A 193 -8.29 -0.82 5.75
N LEU A 194 -8.55 -2.09 6.08
CA LEU A 194 -7.69 -2.86 6.96
C LEU A 194 -6.32 -3.08 6.33
N ALA A 195 -6.29 -3.51 5.07
CA ALA A 195 -5.04 -3.70 4.33
C ALA A 195 -4.22 -2.41 4.27
N GLU A 196 -4.89 -1.27 4.04
CA GLU A 196 -4.23 0.04 4.00
C GLU A 196 -3.66 0.46 5.37
N ALA A 197 -4.39 0.19 6.45
CA ALA A 197 -3.92 0.47 7.80
C ALA A 197 -2.74 -0.44 8.17
N GLN A 198 -2.78 -1.71 7.75
CA GLN A 198 -1.72 -2.69 7.98
C GLN A 198 -0.44 -2.33 7.21
N GLU A 199 -0.54 -1.83 5.97
CA GLU A 199 0.63 -1.36 5.21
C GLU A 199 1.37 -0.23 5.94
N GLU A 200 0.65 0.75 6.51
CA GLU A 200 1.27 1.80 7.32
C GLU A 200 1.86 1.26 8.63
N PHE A 201 1.20 0.28 9.23
CA PHE A 201 1.68 -0.36 10.46
C PHE A 201 3.00 -1.10 10.21
N ASP A 202 3.06 -1.88 9.14
CA ASP A 202 4.25 -2.66 8.75
C ASP A 202 5.40 -1.73 8.32
N ALA A 203 5.08 -0.57 7.74
CA ALA A 203 6.04 0.49 7.46
C ALA A 203 6.50 1.26 8.72
N MET A 204 6.10 0.83 9.92
CA MET A 204 6.36 1.48 11.22
C MET A 204 5.83 2.92 11.29
N ARG A 205 4.88 3.30 10.44
CA ARG A 205 4.22 4.62 10.44
C ARG A 205 3.01 4.57 11.37
N TYR A 206 3.26 4.24 12.63
CA TYR A 206 2.23 3.94 13.62
C TYR A 206 1.20 5.05 13.81
N ARG A 207 1.58 6.32 13.62
CA ARG A 207 0.63 7.44 13.65
C ARG A 207 -0.42 7.32 12.54
N ARG A 208 0.02 7.12 11.29
CA ARG A 208 -0.88 6.97 10.13
C ARG A 208 -1.72 5.70 10.28
N ALA A 209 -1.08 4.60 10.68
CA ALA A 209 -1.75 3.34 10.94
C ALA A 209 -2.87 3.49 11.99
N ARG A 210 -2.58 4.15 13.12
CA ARG A 210 -3.56 4.43 14.18
C ARG A 210 -4.78 5.18 13.63
N ASN A 211 -4.55 6.26 12.88
CA ASN A 211 -5.65 7.06 12.31
C ASN A 211 -6.53 6.21 11.39
N LYS A 212 -5.92 5.37 10.53
CA LYS A 212 -6.65 4.47 9.63
C LYS A 212 -7.41 3.37 10.39
N PHE A 213 -6.79 2.73 11.37
CA PHE A 213 -7.48 1.73 12.22
C PHE A 213 -8.64 2.35 13.00
N GLN A 214 -8.49 3.57 13.51
CA GLN A 214 -9.56 4.29 14.20
C GLN A 214 -10.73 4.58 13.27
N ALA A 215 -10.46 5.09 12.06
CA ALA A 215 -11.50 5.34 11.07
C ALA A 215 -12.22 4.04 10.68
N LEU A 216 -11.49 2.94 10.47
CA LEU A 216 -12.05 1.62 10.20
C LEU A 216 -12.95 1.12 11.34
N ALA A 217 -12.47 1.16 12.58
CA ALA A 217 -13.23 0.73 13.75
C ALA A 217 -14.51 1.56 13.99
N GLN A 218 -14.46 2.87 13.67
CA GLN A 218 -15.63 3.75 13.78
C GLN A 218 -16.64 3.53 12.66
N ARG A 219 -16.18 3.35 11.42
CA ARG A 219 -17.05 3.19 10.24
C ARG A 219 -17.68 1.80 10.17
N PHE A 220 -16.96 0.78 10.60
CA PHE A 220 -17.39 -0.62 10.54
C PHE A 220 -17.25 -1.32 11.91
N PRO A 221 -18.00 -0.89 12.93
CA PRO A 221 -17.79 -1.36 14.31
C PRO A 221 -18.06 -2.86 14.49
N ASN A 222 -18.96 -3.43 13.68
CA ASN A 222 -19.43 -4.82 13.80
C ASN A 222 -18.76 -5.79 12.83
N SER A 223 -17.82 -5.34 11.98
CA SER A 223 -17.10 -6.24 11.07
C SER A 223 -15.94 -6.93 11.79
N GLU A 224 -15.50 -8.07 11.27
CA GLU A 224 -14.29 -8.76 11.74
C GLU A 224 -13.06 -7.86 11.63
N GLN A 225 -12.95 -7.13 10.51
CA GLN A 225 -11.88 -6.16 10.27
C GLN A 225 -11.91 -5.01 11.28
N GLY A 226 -13.11 -4.55 11.70
CA GLY A 226 -13.26 -3.55 12.76
C GLY A 226 -12.83 -4.06 14.14
N ALA A 227 -13.03 -5.36 14.42
CA ALA A 227 -12.50 -6.00 15.62
C ALA A 227 -10.96 -6.09 15.56
N THR A 228 -10.40 -6.50 14.44
CA THR A 228 -8.95 -6.52 14.20
C THR A 228 -8.32 -5.13 14.35
N ALA A 229 -8.97 -4.09 13.81
CA ALA A 229 -8.51 -2.70 13.94
C ALA A 229 -8.46 -2.26 15.41
N ARG A 230 -9.47 -2.61 16.22
CA ARG A 230 -9.48 -2.33 17.67
C ARG A 230 -8.35 -3.05 18.40
N ALA A 231 -8.05 -4.30 18.04
CA ALA A 231 -6.92 -5.03 18.60
C ALA A 231 -5.58 -4.36 18.25
N ARG A 232 -5.39 -3.92 17.00
CA ARG A 232 -4.20 -3.17 16.58
C ARG A 232 -4.06 -1.82 17.27
N LEU A 233 -5.16 -1.09 17.49
CA LEU A 233 -5.13 0.15 18.28
C LEU A 233 -4.64 -0.09 19.70
N ALA A 234 -5.16 -1.13 20.36
CA ALA A 234 -4.70 -1.52 21.70
C ALA A 234 -3.20 -1.89 21.70
N GLU A 235 -2.71 -2.58 20.67
CA GLU A 235 -1.28 -2.90 20.51
C GLU A 235 -0.40 -1.65 20.38
N ILE A 236 -0.84 -0.65 19.59
CA ILE A 236 -0.13 0.62 19.43
C ILE A 236 -0.02 1.36 20.77
N GLU A 237 -1.11 1.40 21.54
CA GLU A 237 -1.16 2.08 22.84
C GLU A 237 -0.35 1.35 23.90
N GLN A 238 -0.51 0.02 24.04
CA GLN A 238 0.17 -0.78 25.05
C GLN A 238 1.71 -0.77 24.89
N ASN A 239 2.21 -0.67 23.66
CA ASN A 239 3.65 -0.72 23.38
C ASN A 239 4.28 0.66 23.13
N ASP A 240 3.52 1.74 23.32
CA ASP A 240 3.91 3.13 23.07
C ASP A 240 4.55 3.30 21.68
N LEU A 241 3.94 2.66 20.66
CA LEU A 241 4.51 2.60 19.31
C LEU A 241 4.50 3.96 18.62
N LEU A 242 3.64 4.89 19.04
CA LEU A 242 3.58 6.23 18.47
C LEU A 242 4.91 6.98 18.58
N LYS A 243 5.63 6.85 19.70
CA LYS A 243 6.97 7.45 19.87
C LYS A 243 8.04 6.81 19.00
N LYS A 244 7.77 5.61 18.49
CA LYS A 244 8.65 4.86 17.58
C LYS A 244 8.21 4.99 16.12
N SER A 245 7.23 5.85 15.84
CA SER A 245 6.73 6.05 14.49
C SER A 245 7.84 6.59 13.58
N VAL A 246 7.96 5.98 12.40
CA VAL A 246 8.73 6.56 11.30
C VAL A 246 7.89 7.67 10.68
N TYR A 247 8.52 8.79 10.38
CA TYR A 247 7.92 9.96 9.75
C TYR A 247 8.48 10.15 8.35
N THR A 248 7.63 10.62 7.44
CA THR A 248 8.06 11.07 6.12
C THR A 248 8.79 12.41 6.19
N ASP A 249 9.57 12.76 5.17
CA ASP A 249 10.28 14.04 5.13
C ASP A 249 9.31 15.23 5.14
N GLU A 250 8.17 15.11 4.46
CA GLU A 250 7.14 16.17 4.50
C GLU A 250 6.55 16.35 5.90
N GLU A 251 6.30 15.26 6.62
CA GLU A 251 5.81 15.30 8.01
C GLU A 251 6.83 15.91 8.97
N LEU A 252 8.13 15.60 8.78
CA LEU A 252 9.19 16.19 9.58
C LEU A 252 9.36 17.68 9.29
N GLU A 253 9.15 18.12 8.06
CA GLU A 253 9.17 19.55 7.72
C GLU A 253 7.97 20.28 8.33
N ASP A 254 6.76 19.70 8.31
CA ASP A 254 5.61 20.29 9.02
C ASP A 254 5.87 20.41 10.53
N ALA A 255 6.38 19.34 11.16
CA ALA A 255 6.78 19.37 12.58
C ALA A 255 7.83 20.47 12.87
N ARG A 256 8.79 20.65 11.96
CA ARG A 256 9.79 21.71 12.04
C ARG A 256 9.16 23.10 11.94
N LEU A 257 8.22 23.31 11.02
CA LEU A 257 7.54 24.60 10.84
C LEU A 257 6.74 24.98 12.07
N TRP A 258 6.01 24.04 12.68
CA TRP A 258 5.31 24.27 13.95
C TRP A 258 6.26 24.61 15.10
N TYR A 259 7.39 23.90 15.20
CA TYR A 259 8.43 24.21 16.18
C TYR A 259 9.00 25.63 15.99
N LEU A 260 9.31 26.01 14.75
CA LEU A 260 9.79 27.35 14.42
C LEU A 260 8.76 28.43 14.72
N ALA A 261 7.49 28.19 14.43
CA ALA A 261 6.40 29.09 14.80
C ALA A 261 6.37 29.30 16.32
N GLY A 262 6.49 28.22 17.10
CA GLY A 262 6.60 28.30 18.57
C GLY A 262 7.75 29.20 19.04
N ASN A 263 8.94 29.05 18.44
CA ASN A 263 10.10 29.91 18.73
C ASN A 263 9.81 31.39 18.43
N ILE A 264 9.23 31.68 17.27
CA ILE A 264 8.88 33.05 16.87
C ILE A 264 7.85 33.65 17.83
N HIS A 265 6.84 32.88 18.25
CA HIS A 265 5.85 33.35 19.23
C HIS A 265 6.51 33.64 20.59
N LEU A 266 7.45 32.79 21.03
CA LEU A 266 8.16 32.97 22.29
C LEU A 266 9.05 34.21 22.28
N GLU A 267 9.79 34.45 21.20
CA GLU A 267 10.63 35.64 21.00
C GLU A 267 9.81 36.93 21.02
N ASN A 268 8.58 36.88 20.50
CA ASN A 268 7.63 37.99 20.54
C ASN A 268 6.89 38.15 21.88
N GLY A 269 7.25 37.38 22.92
CA GLY A 269 6.58 37.41 24.22
C GLY A 269 5.18 36.79 24.23
N ARG A 270 4.72 36.20 23.12
CA ARG A 270 3.40 35.56 22.97
C ARG A 270 3.43 34.12 23.47
N LYS A 271 3.64 33.98 24.78
CA LYS A 271 3.85 32.70 25.46
C LYS A 271 2.73 31.66 25.26
N GLY A 272 1.47 32.09 25.26
CA GLY A 272 0.32 31.19 25.07
C GLY A 272 0.24 30.57 23.66
N GLU A 273 0.57 31.37 22.64
CA GLU A 273 0.66 30.89 21.25
C GLU A 273 1.86 29.96 21.08
N ALA A 274 3.00 30.30 21.68
CA ALA A 274 4.19 29.45 21.69
C ALA A 274 3.91 28.07 22.30
N ALA A 275 3.28 28.04 23.49
CA ALA A 275 2.90 26.79 24.17
C ALA A 275 1.97 25.93 23.31
N SER A 276 1.04 26.56 22.57
CA SER A 276 0.09 25.87 21.71
C SER A 276 0.78 25.27 20.48
N ALA A 277 1.70 26.02 19.85
CA ALA A 277 2.50 25.51 18.73
C ALA A 277 3.40 24.33 19.14
N TYR A 278 4.09 24.43 20.29
CA TYR A 278 4.91 23.33 20.79
C TYR A 278 4.09 22.09 21.15
N ARG A 279 2.95 22.25 21.85
CA ARG A 279 2.05 21.12 22.14
C ARG A 279 1.61 20.40 20.89
N ARG A 280 1.30 21.15 19.83
CA ARG A 280 0.93 20.56 18.54
C ARG A 280 2.03 19.65 17.98
N VAL A 281 3.30 20.07 18.05
CA VAL A 281 4.43 19.22 17.63
C VAL A 281 4.51 17.95 18.46
N VAL A 282 4.36 18.05 19.79
CA VAL A 282 4.46 16.92 20.71
C VAL A 282 3.32 15.93 20.53
N GLU A 283 2.09 16.43 20.36
CA GLU A 283 0.87 15.63 20.22
C GLU A 283 0.76 15.00 18.82
N GLU A 284 1.06 15.77 17.77
CA GLU A 284 0.93 15.29 16.39
C GLU A 284 2.16 14.48 15.94
N TYR A 285 3.37 14.79 16.43
CA TYR A 285 4.61 14.15 15.97
C TYR A 285 5.43 13.55 17.13
N PRO A 286 4.85 12.68 17.97
CA PRO A 286 5.51 12.16 19.17
C PRO A 286 6.82 11.43 18.84
N GLY A 287 7.84 11.69 19.66
CA GLY A 287 9.16 11.04 19.55
C GLY A 287 10.03 11.52 18.39
N CYS A 288 9.56 12.40 17.51
CA CYS A 288 10.41 13.01 16.50
C CYS A 288 11.39 14.01 17.15
N ARG A 289 12.49 14.34 16.45
CA ARG A 289 13.51 15.29 16.96
C ARG A 289 12.90 16.63 17.40
N TYR A 290 11.93 17.15 16.67
CA TYR A 290 11.30 18.43 16.97
C TYR A 290 10.34 18.36 18.16
N ALA A 291 9.68 17.22 18.38
CA ALA A 291 8.85 17.02 19.56
C ALA A 291 9.71 17.03 20.84
N VAL A 292 10.88 16.38 20.84
CA VAL A 292 11.82 16.44 21.97
C VAL A 292 12.25 17.89 22.26
N LEU A 293 12.62 18.64 21.22
CA LEU A 293 12.98 20.05 21.37
C LEU A 293 11.80 20.92 21.85
N ALA A 294 10.57 20.60 21.43
CA ALA A 294 9.36 21.30 21.85
C ALA A 294 9.03 21.02 23.32
N GLU A 295 9.16 19.75 23.77
CA GLU A 295 8.99 19.35 25.18
C GLU A 295 9.94 20.12 26.11
N GLU A 296 11.21 20.27 25.73
CA GLU A 296 12.20 21.04 26.49
C GLU A 296 11.84 22.54 26.61
N ARG A 297 11.13 23.08 25.59
CA ARG A 297 10.76 24.51 25.54
C ARG A 297 9.44 24.81 26.24
N LEU A 298 8.53 23.85 26.38
CA LEU A 298 7.22 24.06 27.01
C LEU A 298 7.28 24.72 28.41
N PRO A 299 8.16 24.31 29.35
CA PRO A 299 8.24 24.97 30.67
C PRO A 299 8.50 26.48 30.59
N SER A 300 9.31 26.92 29.62
CA SER A 300 9.64 28.35 29.44
C SER A 300 8.45 29.19 28.96
N THR A 301 7.46 28.54 28.35
CA THR A 301 6.22 29.18 27.86
C THR A 301 5.15 29.29 28.94
N LEU A 302 5.19 28.45 29.98
CA LEU A 302 4.11 28.41 30.97
C LEU A 302 4.23 29.44 32.08
N GLY A 303 5.38 30.11 32.22
CA GLY A 303 5.59 31.17 33.21
C GLY A 303 5.36 30.68 34.65
N THR A 304 6.43 30.19 35.29
CA THR A 304 6.44 29.98 36.75
C THR A 304 6.18 31.28 37.50
#